data_AF-A0A843BS11-F1
#
_entry.id   AF-A0A843BS11-F1
#
_cell.length_a   1.000
_cell.length_b   1.000
_cell.length_c   1.000
_cell.angle_alpha   90.00
_cell.angle_beta   90.00
_cell.angle_gamma   90.00
#
_symmetry.space_group_name_H-M   'P 1'
#
loop_
_entity.id
_entity.type
_entity.pdbx_description
1 polymer ?
#
loop_
_entity_poly.entity_id
_entity_poly.type
_entity_poly.pdbx_seq_one_letter_code
_entity_poly.pdbx_strand_id
1 'polypeptide(L)'
;MEVTIIRLSLAKKIFIIIQVIVIAFGMAAAARTVMAITGGADSGMTINLEEASGLVAIAAGLAVGLAGIGAGIGLGTAAASAAAAITEKPESFGKLLVLLALIEAIAIYGFVIAFVLSGSIA
;
A
#
# COMPACT_ATOMS: atom_id res chain seq x y z
N MET A 1 -2.60 -30.87 -22.91
CA MET A 1 -2.74 -30.18 -21.61
C MET A 1 -1.74 -29.04 -21.43
N GLU A 2 -0.53 -29.12 -22.01
CA GLU A 2 0.52 -28.11 -21.86
C GLU A 2 0.23 -26.73 -22.50
N VAL A 3 -0.47 -26.69 -23.65
CA VAL A 3 -0.74 -25.42 -24.37
C VAL A 3 -1.70 -24.50 -23.59
N THR A 4 -2.66 -25.06 -22.83
CA THR A 4 -3.58 -24.29 -21.98
C THR A 4 -2.86 -23.67 -20.78
N ILE A 5 -1.89 -24.39 -20.20
CA ILE A 5 -1.07 -23.89 -19.08
C ILE A 5 -0.13 -22.77 -19.56
N ILE A 6 0.43 -22.88 -20.76
CA ILE A 6 1.27 -21.84 -21.38
C ILE A 6 0.46 -20.55 -21.59
N ARG A 7 -0.76 -20.64 -22.17
CA ARG A 7 -1.61 -19.46 -22.39
C ARG A 7 -2.09 -18.81 -21.09
N LEU A 8 -2.33 -19.60 -20.04
CA LEU A 8 -2.69 -19.11 -18.71
C LEU A 8 -1.52 -18.39 -18.02
N SER A 9 -0.30 -18.89 -18.16
CA SER A 9 0.90 -18.24 -17.60
C SER A 9 1.23 -16.90 -18.30
N LEU A 10 0.94 -16.81 -19.60
CA LEU A 10 1.20 -15.61 -20.41
C LEU A 10 0.18 -14.50 -20.10
N ALA A 11 -1.11 -14.85 -20.00
CA ALA A 11 -2.16 -13.91 -19.61
C ALA A 11 -1.93 -13.33 -18.21
N LYS A 12 -1.49 -14.16 -17.25
CA LYS A 12 -1.19 -13.73 -15.88
C LYS A 12 0.04 -12.80 -15.83
N LYS A 13 1.07 -13.06 -16.64
CA LYS A 13 2.24 -12.16 -16.78
C LYS A 13 1.85 -10.81 -17.40
N ILE A 14 1.00 -10.81 -18.42
CA ILE A 14 0.48 -9.57 -19.04
C ILE A 14 -0.37 -8.76 -18.06
N PHE A 15 -1.21 -9.42 -17.25
CA PHE A 15 -2.00 -8.73 -16.22
C PHE A 15 -1.11 -8.09 -15.14
N ILE A 16 -0.06 -8.80 -14.70
CA ILE A 16 0.94 -8.26 -13.75
C ILE A 16 1.69 -7.07 -14.37
N ILE A 17 2.11 -7.16 -15.64
CA ILE A 17 2.81 -6.06 -16.32
C ILE A 17 1.91 -4.82 -16.44
N ILE A 18 0.62 -5.00 -16.77
CA ILE A 18 -0.35 -3.90 -16.83
C ILE A 18 -0.54 -3.28 -15.43
N GLN A 19 -0.66 -4.10 -14.38
CA GLN A 19 -0.72 -3.63 -12.99
C GLN A 19 0.52 -2.81 -12.60
N VAL A 20 1.72 -3.29 -12.95
CA VAL A 20 2.99 -2.58 -12.68
C VAL A 20 3.05 -1.25 -13.42
N ILE A 21 2.59 -1.18 -14.67
CA ILE A 21 2.54 0.07 -15.45
C ILE A 21 1.55 1.06 -14.83
N VAL A 22 0.37 0.60 -14.38
CA VAL A 22 -0.63 1.45 -13.73
C VAL A 22 -0.12 1.97 -12.38
N ILE A 23 0.56 1.14 -11.59
CA ILE A 23 1.17 1.57 -10.32
C ILE A 23 2.29 2.57 -10.58
N ALA A 24 3.16 2.33 -11.57
CA ALA A 24 4.24 3.25 -11.92
C ALA A 24 3.73 4.60 -12.42
N PHE A 25 2.69 4.60 -13.27
CA PHE A 25 2.06 5.83 -13.75
C PHE A 25 1.32 6.57 -12.64
N GLY A 26 0.58 5.85 -11.79
CA GLY A 26 -0.10 6.40 -10.62
C GLY A 26 0.89 7.02 -9.62
N MET A 27 2.02 6.37 -9.38
CA MET A 27 3.09 6.87 -8.51
C MET A 27 3.76 8.11 -9.10
N ALA A 28 3.99 8.15 -10.42
CA ALA A 28 4.52 9.34 -11.09
C ALA A 28 3.54 10.52 -11.05
N ALA A 29 2.24 10.29 -11.24
CA ALA A 29 1.22 11.34 -11.13
C ALA A 29 1.07 11.84 -9.68
N ALA A 30 1.02 10.92 -8.71
CA ALA A 30 0.98 11.25 -7.29
C ALA A 30 2.23 12.04 -6.85
N ALA A 31 3.42 11.65 -7.32
CA ALA A 31 4.64 12.40 -7.07
C ALA A 31 4.57 13.83 -7.63
N ARG A 32 3.95 14.05 -8.79
CA ARG A 32 3.77 15.41 -9.34
C ARG A 32 2.76 16.24 -8.56
N THR A 33 1.68 15.65 -8.05
CA THR A 33 0.73 16.33 -7.18
C THR A 33 1.37 16.67 -5.83
N VAL A 34 2.14 15.75 -5.24
CA VAL A 34 2.92 16.01 -4.02
C VAL A 34 3.94 17.13 -4.26
N MET A 35 4.72 17.06 -5.35
CA MET A 35 5.70 18.11 -5.69
C MET A 35 5.07 19.47 -6.01
N ALA A 36 3.83 19.51 -6.53
CA ALA A 36 3.09 20.74 -6.77
C ALA A 36 2.56 21.35 -5.47
N ILE A 37 2.21 20.53 -4.47
CA ILE A 37 1.84 20.99 -3.12
C ILE A 37 3.08 21.38 -2.31
N THR A 38 4.25 20.80 -2.60
CA THR A 38 5.51 21.09 -1.88
C THR A 38 6.46 22.05 -2.62
N GLY A 39 6.01 22.69 -3.71
CA GLY A 39 6.74 23.75 -4.43
C GLY A 39 8.27 23.72 -4.37
N GLY A 40 8.93 22.79 -5.06
CA GLY A 40 10.38 22.85 -5.32
C GLY A 40 11.29 22.64 -4.08
N ALA A 41 12.41 21.96 -4.29
CA ALA A 41 13.41 21.68 -3.27
C ALA A 41 14.29 22.91 -2.94
N ASP A 42 13.70 24.05 -2.59
CA ASP A 42 14.44 25.24 -2.17
C ASP A 42 13.88 25.87 -0.89
N SER A 43 14.65 25.71 0.19
CA SER A 43 14.96 26.74 1.19
C SER A 43 13.81 27.49 1.89
N GLY A 44 13.49 27.07 3.12
CA GLY A 44 12.91 27.95 4.15
C GLY A 44 11.39 27.94 4.26
N MET A 45 10.85 26.99 5.02
CA MET A 45 9.42 26.92 5.30
C MET A 45 9.00 27.96 6.35
N THR A 46 8.40 29.07 5.91
CA THR A 46 7.56 29.92 6.77
C THR A 46 6.12 29.39 6.71
N ILE A 47 5.86 28.32 7.45
CA ILE A 47 4.51 27.82 7.70
C ILE A 47 3.95 28.54 8.93
N ASN A 48 2.81 29.21 8.77
CA ASN A 48 2.02 29.67 9.90
C ASN A 48 1.56 28.43 10.70
N LEU A 49 1.74 28.44 12.01
CA LEU A 49 1.54 27.25 12.87
C LEU A 49 0.09 26.72 12.86
N GLU A 50 -0.89 27.56 12.54
CA GLU A 50 -2.29 27.13 12.38
C GLU A 50 -2.55 26.39 11.05
N GLU A 51 -2.00 26.86 9.94
CA GLU A 51 -2.15 26.22 8.62
C GLU A 51 -1.37 24.90 8.54
N ALA A 52 -0.22 24.84 9.22
CA ALA A 52 0.59 23.63 9.33
C ALA A 52 -0.16 22.45 9.96
N SER A 53 -0.95 22.72 11.00
CA SER A 53 -1.70 21.69 11.73
C SER A 53 -2.77 21.03 10.86
N GLY A 54 -3.49 21.81 10.05
CA GLY A 54 -4.50 21.29 9.12
C GLY A 54 -3.89 20.42 8.01
N LEU A 55 -2.75 20.84 7.46
CA LEU A 55 -2.07 20.10 6.39
C LEU A 55 -1.49 18.76 6.90
N VAL A 56 -0.94 18.75 8.10
CA VAL A 56 -0.41 17.52 8.73
C VAL A 56 -1.53 16.53 9.05
N ALA A 57 -2.70 16.99 9.50
CA ALA A 57 -3.85 16.12 9.74
C ALA A 57 -4.34 15.42 8.46
N ILE A 58 -4.41 16.15 7.34
CA ILE A 58 -4.75 15.59 6.02
C ILE A 58 -3.68 14.59 5.57
N ALA A 59 -2.40 14.92 5.74
CA ALA A 59 -1.29 14.03 5.39
C ALA A 59 -1.31 12.72 6.20
N ALA A 60 -1.59 12.80 7.51
CA ALA A 60 -1.75 11.63 8.37
C ALA A 60 -2.92 10.74 7.93
N GLY A 61 -4.08 11.33 7.61
CA GLY A 61 -5.24 10.58 7.10
C GLY A 61 -4.97 9.89 5.77
N LEU A 62 -4.27 10.56 4.85
CA LEU A 62 -3.88 9.98 3.56
C LEU A 62 -2.87 8.84 3.72
N ALA A 63 -1.90 8.97 4.64
CA ALA A 63 -0.91 7.92 4.91
C ALA A 63 -1.58 6.60 5.36
N VAL A 64 -2.52 6.68 6.31
CA VAL A 64 -3.26 5.49 6.77
C VAL A 64 -4.22 4.98 5.70
N GLY A 65 -4.97 5.86 5.05
CA GLY A 65 -5.98 5.48 4.06
C GLY A 65 -5.38 4.74 2.86
N LEU A 66 -4.29 5.27 2.29
CA LEU A 66 -3.62 4.64 1.15
C LEU A 66 -2.92 3.34 1.54
N ALA A 67 -2.27 3.29 2.70
CA ALA A 67 -1.65 2.08 3.21
C ALA A 67 -2.69 0.96 3.46
N GLY A 68 -3.84 1.31 4.05
CA GLY A 68 -4.94 0.38 4.31
C GLY A 68 -5.57 -0.17 3.03
N ILE A 69 -5.79 0.66 2.01
CA ILE A 69 -6.31 0.20 0.72
C ILE A 69 -5.33 -0.76 0.05
N GLY A 70 -4.04 -0.43 0.02
CA GLY A 70 -3.00 -1.28 -0.55
C GLY A 70 -2.87 -2.62 0.17
N ALA A 71 -2.83 -2.58 1.51
CA ALA A 71 -2.79 -3.78 2.35
C ALA A 71 -4.05 -4.64 2.16
N GLY A 72 -5.25 -4.05 2.20
CA GLY A 72 -6.52 -4.76 2.09
C GLY A 72 -6.71 -5.51 0.77
N ILE A 73 -6.29 -4.92 -0.36
CA ILE A 73 -6.37 -5.60 -1.67
C ILE A 73 -5.42 -6.81 -1.71
N GLY A 74 -4.17 -6.64 -1.25
CA GLY A 74 -3.19 -7.72 -1.20
C GLY A 74 -3.62 -8.83 -0.23
N LEU A 75 -4.02 -8.45 0.97
CA LEU A 75 -4.47 -9.35 2.03
C LEU A 75 -5.69 -10.14 1.62
N GLY A 76 -6.70 -9.52 1.00
CA GLY A 76 -7.94 -10.20 0.61
C GLY A 76 -7.70 -11.38 -0.33
N THR A 77 -6.81 -11.21 -1.32
CA THR A 77 -6.47 -12.29 -2.27
C THR A 77 -5.62 -13.38 -1.63
N ALA A 78 -4.66 -13.00 -0.78
CA ALA A 78 -3.82 -13.93 -0.04
C ALA A 78 -4.62 -14.74 0.98
N ALA A 79 -5.54 -14.09 1.71
CA ALA A 79 -6.40 -14.70 2.71
C ALA A 79 -7.37 -15.70 2.09
N ALA A 80 -7.99 -15.37 0.95
CA ALA A 80 -8.87 -16.30 0.23
C ALA A 80 -8.12 -17.58 -0.20
N SER A 81 -6.89 -17.43 -0.69
CA SER A 81 -6.03 -18.56 -1.08
C SER A 81 -5.56 -19.36 0.14
N ALA A 82 -5.23 -18.68 1.24
CA ALA A 82 -4.84 -19.32 2.49
C ALA A 82 -6.00 -20.12 3.10
N ALA A 83 -7.22 -19.58 3.10
CA ALA A 83 -8.42 -20.28 3.58
C ALA A 83 -8.66 -21.59 2.81
N ALA A 84 -8.52 -21.57 1.47
CA ALA A 84 -8.61 -22.78 0.66
C ALA A 84 -7.47 -23.77 0.90
N ALA A 85 -6.26 -23.30 1.24
CA ALA A 85 -5.14 -24.17 1.57
C ALA A 85 -5.29 -24.83 2.95
N ILE A 86 -5.90 -24.14 3.92
CA ILE A 86 -6.12 -24.64 5.27
C ILE A 86 -7.12 -25.81 5.28
N THR A 87 -8.12 -25.80 4.38
CA THR A 87 -9.08 -26.91 4.29
C THR A 87 -8.43 -28.21 3.79
N GLU A 88 -7.42 -28.12 2.92
CA GLU A 88 -6.66 -29.29 2.47
C GLU A 88 -5.56 -29.70 3.44
N LYS A 89 -4.85 -28.73 4.03
CA LYS A 89 -3.67 -28.95 4.88
C LYS A 89 -3.77 -28.12 6.16
N PRO A 90 -4.54 -28.56 7.16
CA PRO A 90 -4.77 -27.80 8.39
C PRO A 90 -3.48 -27.53 9.17
N GLU A 91 -2.48 -28.41 9.04
CA GLU A 91 -1.14 -28.27 9.63
C GLU A 91 -0.41 -27.00 9.15
N SER A 92 -0.79 -26.43 8.00
CA SER A 92 -0.18 -25.23 7.45
C SER A 92 -0.76 -23.92 8.01
N PHE A 93 -1.80 -23.99 8.86
CA PHE A 93 -2.49 -22.82 9.41
C PHE A 93 -1.54 -21.79 10.03
N GLY A 94 -0.63 -22.23 10.90
CA GLY A 94 0.31 -21.33 11.58
C GLY A 94 1.26 -20.62 10.62
N LYS A 95 1.79 -21.34 9.60
CA LYS A 95 2.69 -20.74 8.59
C LYS A 95 1.95 -19.72 7.74
N LEU A 96 0.72 -20.02 7.34
CA LEU A 96 -0.11 -19.13 6.54
C LEU A 96 -0.53 -17.88 7.32
N LEU A 97 -0.82 -18.01 8.62
CA LEU A 97 -1.11 -16.88 9.49
C LEU A 97 0.06 -15.91 9.59
N VAL A 98 1.28 -16.42 9.74
CA VAL A 98 2.49 -15.59 9.78
C VAL A 98 2.65 -14.82 8.46
N LEU A 99 2.54 -15.49 7.31
CA LEU A 99 2.63 -14.82 6.01
C LEU A 99 1.56 -13.74 5.83
N LEU A 100 0.34 -13.97 6.32
CA LEU A 100 -0.75 -13.01 6.27
C LEU A 100 -0.48 -11.80 7.18
N ALA A 101 0.08 -12.02 8.37
CA ALA A 101 0.52 -10.96 9.28
C ALA A 101 1.67 -10.11 8.71
N LEU A 102 2.55 -10.71 7.89
CA LEU A 102 3.61 -9.97 7.21
C LEU A 102 3.06 -9.01 6.15
N ILE A 103 1.92 -9.33 5.52
CA ILE A 103 1.23 -8.44 4.57
C ILE A 103 0.62 -7.24 5.31
N GLU A 104 0.07 -7.45 6.50
CA GLU A 104 -0.50 -6.38 7.36
C GLU A 104 0.54 -5.35 7.83
N ALA A 105 1.84 -5.67 7.78
CA ALA A 105 2.89 -4.71 8.10
C ALA A 105 2.78 -3.41 7.26
N ILE A 106 2.27 -3.49 6.02
CA ILE A 106 2.04 -2.33 5.16
C ILE A 106 1.07 -1.33 5.81
N ALA A 107 -0.04 -1.82 6.36
CA ALA A 107 -1.02 -0.99 7.06
C ALA A 107 -0.45 -0.41 8.36
N ILE A 108 0.32 -1.22 9.10
CA ILE A 108 0.99 -0.79 10.34
C ILE A 108 2.00 0.32 10.06
N TYR A 109 2.78 0.24 8.97
CA TYR A 109 3.70 1.33 8.61
C TYR A 109 2.94 2.63 8.29
N GLY A 110 1.82 2.57 7.58
CA GLY A 110 0.97 3.75 7.35
C GLY A 110 0.42 4.35 8.64
N PHE A 111 0.02 3.50 9.59
CA PHE A 111 -0.41 3.93 10.93
C PHE A 111 0.73 4.56 11.74
N VAL A 112 1.92 3.98 11.74
CA VAL A 112 3.10 4.52 12.43
C VAL A 112 3.49 5.89 11.86
N ILE A 113 3.48 6.05 10.54
CA ILE A 113 3.76 7.33 9.89
C ILE A 113 2.75 8.39 10.34
N ALA A 114 1.46 8.07 10.33
CA ALA A 114 0.43 8.99 10.80
C ALA A 114 0.58 9.34 12.30
N PHE A 115 0.99 8.38 13.12
CA PHE A 115 1.27 8.62 14.54
C PHE A 115 2.43 9.59 14.74
N VAL A 116 3.53 9.40 14.00
CA VAL A 116 4.70 10.30 14.03
C VAL A 116 4.33 11.70 13.54
N LEU A 117 3.53 11.81 12.47
CA LEU A 117 3.05 13.09 11.96
C LEU A 117 2.16 13.82 12.96
N SER A 118 1.20 13.12 13.57
CA SER A 118 0.31 13.68 14.58
C SER A 118 1.08 14.15 15.82
N GLY A 119 2.09 13.40 16.25
CA GLY A 119 2.96 13.78 17.36
C GLY A 119 3.82 15.02 17.10
N SER A 120 3.96 15.46 15.85
CA SER A 120 4.72 16.68 15.50
C SER A 120 3.87 17.96 15.61
N ILE A 121 2.55 17.87 15.76
CA ILE A 121 1.65 19.05 15.83
C ILE A 121 1.21 19.40 17.26
N ALA A 122 1.50 18.51 18.22
CA ALA A 122 1.22 18.68 19.65
C ALA A 122 2.43 19.28 20.37
#